data_AF-A0A382IDV6-F1
#
_entry.id   AF-A0A382IDV6-F1
#
_cell.length_a   1.000
_cell.length_b   1.000
_cell.length_c   1.000
_cell.angle_alpha   90.00
_cell.angle_beta   90.00
_cell.angle_gamma   90.00
#
_symmetry.space_group_name_H-M   'P 1'
#
loop_
_entity.id
_entity.type
_entity.pdbx_description
1 polymer ?
#
loop_
_entity_poly.entity_id
_entity_poly.type
_entity_poly.pdbx_seq_one_letter_code
_entity_poly.pdbx_strand_id
1 'polypeptide(L)'
;MIRKKSFLLFHLSFFAITNLLAASVYDFNNSVLVYGDNQSINAVYEDTLVDVARKYNLGFNEIIRANPNVDKWLPGEGTIINIPTQHVIPKGFSKEGITINLSEFRGYLIKDNKLI
;
A
#
# COMPACT_ATOMS: atom_id res chain seq x y z
N MET A 1 -45.58 -30.81 28.50
CA MET A 1 -46.24 -31.10 27.23
C MET A 1 -45.66 -30.18 26.15
N ILE A 2 -45.00 -30.77 25.15
CA ILE A 2 -44.68 -30.24 23.80
C ILE A 2 -43.59 -29.16 23.65
N ARG A 3 -42.38 -29.68 23.38
CA ARG A 3 -41.28 -29.13 22.56
C ARG A 3 -41.74 -28.24 21.39
N LYS A 4 -41.05 -27.10 21.19
CA LYS A 4 -40.65 -26.64 19.85
C LYS A 4 -39.16 -26.36 19.84
N LYS A 5 -38.41 -27.27 19.22
CA LYS A 5 -37.04 -27.04 18.78
C LYS A 5 -37.12 -26.04 17.62
N SER A 6 -36.47 -24.89 17.72
CA SER A 6 -36.18 -24.07 16.55
C SER A 6 -34.67 -23.85 16.52
N PHE A 7 -34.00 -24.74 15.79
CA PHE A 7 -32.61 -24.59 15.39
C PHE A 7 -32.55 -23.41 14.41
N LEU A 8 -32.22 -22.22 14.90
CA LEU A 8 -31.85 -21.12 14.02
C LEU A 8 -30.36 -21.29 13.73
N LEU A 9 -30.04 -21.93 12.59
CA LEU A 9 -28.70 -21.87 12.00
C LEU A 9 -28.38 -20.41 11.70
N PHE A 10 -27.60 -19.76 12.55
CA PHE A 10 -27.00 -18.48 12.24
C PHE A 10 -25.85 -18.75 11.26
N HIS A 11 -26.13 -18.63 9.96
CA HIS A 11 -25.12 -18.72 8.92
C HIS A 11 -24.06 -17.64 9.16
N LEU A 12 -22.85 -18.11 9.44
CA LEU A 12 -21.62 -17.34 9.50
C LEU A 12 -21.31 -16.85 8.07
N SER A 13 -21.82 -15.67 7.70
CA SER A 13 -21.40 -14.97 6.49
C SER A 13 -20.74 -13.66 6.87
N PHE A 14 -19.56 -13.73 7.50
CA PHE A 14 -18.65 -12.58 7.44
C PHE A 14 -17.93 -12.67 6.10
N PHE A 15 -18.54 -12.04 5.10
CA PHE A 15 -18.01 -11.90 3.76
C PHE A 15 -16.64 -11.22 3.88
N ALA A 16 -15.56 -12.00 3.71
CA ALA A 16 -14.23 -11.45 3.63
C ALA A 16 -14.14 -10.65 2.34
N ILE A 17 -14.42 -9.35 2.40
CA ILE A 17 -14.03 -8.44 1.34
C ILE A 17 -12.51 -8.27 1.49
N THR A 18 -11.75 -9.22 0.97
CA THR A 18 -10.32 -9.01 0.71
C THR A 18 -10.23 -8.05 -0.46
N ASN A 19 -10.33 -6.75 -0.18
CA ASN A 19 -9.85 -5.77 -1.15
C ASN A 19 -8.32 -5.90 -1.17
N LEU A 20 -7.83 -6.75 -2.08
CA LEU A 20 -6.43 -6.77 -2.48
C LEU A 20 -6.18 -5.49 -3.29
N LEU A 21 -6.08 -4.35 -2.60
CA LEU A 21 -5.66 -3.11 -3.24
C LEU A 21 -4.17 -3.22 -3.54
N ALA A 22 -3.86 -3.77 -4.71
CA ALA A 22 -2.50 -3.74 -5.25
C ALA A 22 -2.04 -2.31 -5.56
N ALA A 23 -2.98 -1.35 -5.63
CA ALA A 23 -2.70 0.06 -5.90
C ALA A 23 -3.13 0.96 -4.73
N SER A 24 -2.32 2.00 -4.49
CA SER A 24 -2.63 3.09 -3.56
C SER A 24 -3.64 4.04 -4.19
N VAL A 25 -4.80 4.25 -3.57
CA VAL A 25 -5.87 5.11 -4.13
C VAL A 25 -6.08 6.34 -3.25
N TYR A 26 -6.11 7.51 -3.87
CA TYR A 26 -6.32 8.81 -3.21
C TYR A 26 -7.41 9.62 -3.91
N ASP A 27 -8.05 10.53 -3.16
CA ASP A 27 -8.92 11.56 -3.76
C ASP A 27 -8.07 12.59 -4.50
N PHE A 28 -8.27 12.71 -5.81
CA PHE A 28 -7.47 13.61 -6.61
C PHE A 28 -7.92 15.06 -6.44
N ASN A 29 -6.95 15.95 -6.21
CA ASN A 29 -7.15 17.39 -6.12
C ASN A 29 -6.03 18.12 -6.87
N ASN A 30 -6.40 18.96 -7.84
CA ASN A 30 -5.44 19.74 -8.65
C ASN A 30 -4.56 20.71 -7.84
N SER A 31 -4.96 21.08 -6.62
CA SER A 31 -4.18 21.95 -5.73
C SER A 31 -3.19 21.17 -4.85
N VAL A 32 -3.28 19.84 -4.82
CA VAL A 32 -2.42 18.97 -4.03
C VAL A 32 -1.44 18.28 -4.97
N LEU A 33 -0.16 18.38 -4.66
CA LEU A 33 0.92 17.73 -5.42
C LEU A 33 1.55 16.55 -4.69
N VAL A 34 1.30 16.42 -3.39
CA VAL A 34 1.91 15.39 -2.54
C VAL A 34 0.81 14.49 -1.99
N TYR A 35 0.95 13.18 -2.21
CA TYR A 35 -0.04 12.17 -1.84
C TYR A 35 0.61 11.05 -1.03
N GLY A 36 -0.17 10.41 -0.18
CA GLY A 36 0.32 9.40 0.75
C GLY A 36 0.98 10.00 1.99
N ASP A 37 1.37 9.10 2.89
CA ASP A 37 2.02 9.43 4.15
C ASP A 37 3.20 8.50 4.37
N ASN A 38 4.28 9.02 4.94
CA ASN A 38 5.44 8.21 5.29
C ASN A 38 5.20 7.57 6.64
N GLN A 39 5.65 6.34 6.81
CA GLN A 39 5.51 5.62 8.06
C GLN A 39 6.76 4.80 8.37
N SER A 40 6.85 4.29 9.59
CA SER A 40 7.89 3.37 9.99
C SER A 40 7.26 2.17 10.67
N ILE A 41 7.87 1.01 10.49
CA ILE A 41 7.46 -0.24 11.14
C ILE A 41 8.65 -0.87 11.85
N ASN A 42 8.35 -1.73 12.81
CA ASN A 42 9.35 -2.65 13.37
C ASN A 42 9.31 -3.94 12.56
N ALA A 43 10.45 -4.35 12.04
CA ALA A 43 10.62 -5.61 11.34
C ALA A 43 10.41 -6.79 12.30
N VAL A 44 9.80 -7.86 11.80
CA VAL A 44 9.86 -9.19 12.44
C VAL A 44 11.00 -10.02 11.86
N TYR A 45 11.34 -11.13 12.52
CA TYR A 45 12.52 -11.92 12.17
C TYR A 45 12.54 -12.38 10.70
N GLU A 46 11.37 -12.74 10.16
CA GLU A 46 11.22 -13.26 8.79
C GLU A 46 11.05 -12.17 7.72
N ASP A 47 11.01 -10.89 8.08
CA ASP A 47 10.83 -9.82 7.11
C ASP A 47 12.06 -9.69 6.19
N THR A 48 11.81 -9.36 4.92
CA THR A 48 12.83 -8.85 4.00
C THR A 48 12.40 -7.48 3.51
N LEU A 49 13.33 -6.61 3.10
CA LEU A 49 12.95 -5.33 2.51
C LEU A 49 12.14 -5.51 1.22
N VAL A 50 12.34 -6.61 0.49
CA VAL A 50 11.56 -6.94 -0.71
C VAL A 50 10.10 -7.24 -0.37
N ASP A 51 9.86 -8.04 0.67
CA ASP A 51 8.51 -8.42 1.07
C ASP A 51 7.77 -7.23 1.67
N VAL A 52 8.47 -6.41 2.47
CA VAL A 52 7.96 -5.13 2.94
C VAL A 52 7.61 -4.22 1.77
N ALA A 53 8.49 -4.06 0.78
CA ALA A 53 8.20 -3.22 -0.39
C ALA A 53 6.95 -3.68 -1.14
N ARG A 54 6.79 -4.98 -1.37
CA ARG A 54 5.58 -5.53 -2.00
C ARG A 54 4.32 -5.23 -1.19
N LYS A 55 4.38 -5.41 0.13
CA LYS A 55 3.26 -5.16 1.04
C LYS A 55 2.80 -3.70 1.00
N TYR A 56 3.72 -2.76 0.82
CA TYR A 56 3.43 -1.32 0.78
C TYR A 56 3.40 -0.72 -0.63
N ASN A 57 3.37 -1.55 -1.68
CA ASN A 57 3.38 -1.10 -3.09
C ASN A 57 4.54 -0.13 -3.43
N LEU A 58 5.75 -0.50 -2.99
CA LEU A 58 6.99 0.23 -3.21
C LEU A 58 7.90 -0.51 -4.20
N GLY A 59 8.71 0.26 -4.91
CA GLY A 59 9.79 -0.29 -5.72
C GLY A 59 10.93 -0.84 -4.85
N PHE A 60 11.64 -1.85 -5.33
CA PHE A 60 12.82 -2.38 -4.61
C PHE A 60 13.88 -1.30 -4.38
N ASN A 61 14.16 -0.48 -5.39
CA ASN A 61 15.12 0.63 -5.29
C ASN A 61 14.66 1.75 -4.35
N GLU A 62 13.35 1.86 -4.12
CA GLU A 62 12.74 2.87 -3.27
C GLU A 62 12.91 2.49 -1.79
N ILE A 63 12.58 1.25 -1.42
CA ILE A 63 12.73 0.77 -0.04
C ILE A 63 14.20 0.75 0.43
N ILE A 64 15.13 0.31 -0.43
CA ILE A 64 16.55 0.24 -0.06
C ILE A 64 17.17 1.63 0.07
N ARG A 65 16.73 2.60 -0.74
CA ARG A 65 17.20 3.99 -0.64
C ARG A 65 16.71 4.68 0.63
N ALA A 66 15.50 4.37 1.08
CA ALA A 66 14.97 4.88 2.34
C ALA A 66 15.63 4.24 3.58
N ASN A 67 16.28 3.09 3.41
CA ASN A 67 16.87 2.28 4.49
C ASN A 67 18.31 1.85 4.17
N PRO A 68 19.25 2.77 3.93
CA PRO A 68 20.58 2.45 3.40
C PRO A 68 21.46 1.60 4.33
N ASN A 69 21.17 1.61 5.64
CA ASN A 69 21.94 0.89 6.65
C ASN A 69 21.25 -0.41 7.12
N VAL A 70 20.14 -0.79 6.48
CA VAL A 70 19.38 -2.00 6.83
C VAL A 70 19.75 -3.12 5.86
N ASP A 71 20.03 -4.31 6.38
CA ASP A 71 20.23 -5.48 5.52
C ASP A 71 18.93 -5.78 4.75
N LYS A 72 19.06 -5.85 3.42
CA LYS A 72 17.90 -6.00 2.51
C LYS A 72 17.23 -7.36 2.58
N TRP A 73 17.97 -8.39 3.00
CA TRP A 73 17.51 -9.78 3.04
C TRP A 73 17.15 -10.21 4.46
N LEU A 74 17.78 -9.61 5.47
CA LEU A 74 17.52 -9.92 6.87
C LEU A 74 17.68 -8.67 7.76
N PRO A 75 16.70 -7.74 7.75
CA PRO A 75 16.69 -6.57 8.62
C PRO A 75 16.88 -6.91 10.09
N GLY A 76 16.37 -8.07 10.53
CA GLY A 76 16.37 -8.52 11.91
C GLY A 76 15.19 -7.97 12.72
N GLU A 77 14.77 -8.74 13.73
CA GLU A 77 13.65 -8.36 14.59
C GLU A 77 13.90 -7.03 15.31
N GLY A 78 12.87 -6.18 15.33
CA GLY A 78 12.92 -4.87 16.00
C GLY A 78 13.64 -3.78 15.19
N THR A 79 14.21 -4.10 14.03
CA THR A 79 14.79 -3.10 13.15
C THR A 79 13.70 -2.15 12.63
N ILE A 80 13.93 -0.85 12.76
CA ILE A 80 13.03 0.17 12.24
C ILE A 80 13.21 0.26 10.73
N ILE A 81 12.15 -0.01 9.98
CA ILE A 81 12.11 0.15 8.52
C ILE A 81 11.24 1.36 8.18
N ASN A 82 11.81 2.31 7.45
CA ASN A 82 11.11 3.46 6.90
C ASN A 82 10.39 3.08 5.61
N ILE A 83 9.13 3.45 5.52
CA ILE A 83 8.21 3.15 4.42
C ILE A 83 7.87 4.46 3.70
N PRO A 84 8.54 4.77 2.58
CA PRO A 84 8.37 6.02 1.84
C PRO A 84 7.13 5.99 0.92
N THR A 85 5.93 5.92 1.49
CA THR A 85 4.66 5.88 0.71
C THR A 85 4.13 7.27 0.32
N GLN A 86 4.86 8.34 0.62
CA GLN A 86 4.56 9.68 0.15
C GLN A 86 5.21 9.96 -1.21
N HIS A 87 4.42 10.43 -2.17
CA HIS A 87 4.86 10.69 -3.54
C HIS A 87 4.46 12.08 -4.01
N VAL A 88 5.30 12.66 -4.87
CA VAL A 88 5.03 13.93 -5.54
C VAL A 88 4.56 13.64 -6.96
N ILE A 89 3.37 14.14 -7.33
CA ILE A 89 2.88 13.98 -8.71
C ILE A 89 3.82 14.71 -9.68
N PRO A 90 4.27 14.06 -10.78
CA PRO A 90 5.14 14.68 -11.77
C PRO A 90 4.55 15.95 -12.38
N LYS A 91 5.38 16.94 -12.69
CA LYS A 91 4.91 18.11 -13.46
C LYS A 91 4.48 17.67 -14.86
N GLY A 92 3.41 18.27 -15.38
CA GLY A 92 2.88 17.94 -16.71
C GLY A 92 2.14 16.61 -16.79
N PHE A 93 1.69 16.07 -15.65
CA PHE A 93 0.85 14.87 -15.59
C PHE A 93 -0.48 15.05 -16.36
N SER A 94 -1.02 13.95 -16.87
CA SER A 94 -2.34 13.97 -17.50
C SER A 94 -3.43 14.10 -16.44
N LYS A 95 -4.29 15.13 -16.54
CA LYS A 95 -5.43 15.33 -15.62
C LYS A 95 -6.48 14.24 -15.70
N GLU A 96 -6.46 13.44 -16.75
CA GLU A 96 -7.25 12.24 -16.93
C GLU A 96 -6.45 11.24 -17.78
N GLY A 97 -6.27 10.01 -17.31
CA GLY A 97 -5.45 8.98 -17.94
C GLY A 97 -4.16 8.65 -17.19
N ILE A 98 -3.22 8.01 -17.89
CA ILE A 98 -2.02 7.41 -17.31
C ILE A 98 -0.81 8.32 -17.52
N THR A 99 -0.04 8.55 -16.46
CA THR A 99 1.27 9.20 -16.48
C THR A 99 2.31 8.20 -15.97
N ILE A 100 3.39 7.97 -16.72
CA ILE A 100 4.47 7.06 -16.33
C ILE A 100 5.72 7.88 -16.00
N ASN A 101 6.18 7.84 -14.75
CA ASN A 101 7.43 8.44 -14.31
C ASN A 101 8.56 7.41 -14.34
N LEU A 102 9.41 7.48 -15.36
CA LEU A 102 10.52 6.55 -15.53
C LEU A 102 11.60 6.66 -14.46
N SER A 103 11.82 7.86 -13.90
CA SER A 103 12.85 8.08 -12.87
C SER A 103 12.49 7.45 -11.52
N GLU A 104 11.19 7.31 -11.25
CA GLU A 104 10.66 6.68 -10.03
C GLU A 104 10.20 5.24 -10.26
N PHE A 105 10.17 4.76 -11.51
CA PHE A 105 9.55 3.49 -11.90
C PHE A 105 8.09 3.36 -11.43
N ARG A 106 7.33 4.47 -11.51
CA ARG A 106 5.96 4.57 -10.99
C ARG A 106 4.99 5.04 -12.06
N GLY A 107 3.83 4.38 -12.11
CA GLY A 107 2.68 4.82 -12.89
C GLY A 107 1.68 5.54 -11.99
N TYR A 108 1.03 6.56 -12.55
CA TYR A 108 -0.05 7.31 -11.92
C TYR A 108 -1.25 7.29 -12.89
N LEU A 109 -2.41 6.86 -12.42
CA LEU A 109 -3.67 6.91 -13.17
C LEU A 109 -4.61 7.89 -12.50
N ILE A 110 -5.04 8.91 -13.23
CA ILE A 110 -6.12 9.79 -12.77
C ILE A 110 -7.38 9.45 -13.54
N LYS A 111 -8.42 9.04 -12.82
CA LYS A 111 -9.73 8.69 -13.37
C LYS A 111 -10.81 8.92 -12.33
N ASP A 112 -11.96 9.48 -12.73
CA ASP A 112 -13.13 9.68 -11.86
C ASP A 112 -12.78 10.43 -10.55
N ASN A 113 -11.92 11.45 -10.64
CA ASN A 113 -11.42 12.23 -9.51
C ASN A 113 -10.68 11.40 -8.44
N LYS A 114 -10.13 10.25 -8.84
CA LYS A 114 -9.21 9.41 -8.06
C LYS A 114 -7.83 9.44 -8.68
N LEU A 115 -6.82 9.46 -7.83
CA LEU A 115 -5.43 9.16 -8.16
C LEU A 115 -5.16 7.72 -7.73
N ILE A 116 -4.67 6.90 -8.65
CA ILE A 116 -4.34 5.49 -8.45
C ILE A 116 -2.87 5.27 -8.81
#